data_AF-D1PMK7-F1
#
_entry.id   AF-D1PMK7-F1
#
_cell.length_a   1.000
_cell.length_b   1.000
_cell.length_c   1.000
_cell.angle_alpha   90.00
_cell.angle_beta   90.00
_cell.angle_gamma   90.00
#
_symmetry.space_group_name_H-M   'P 1'
#
loop_
_entity.id
_entity.type
_entity.pdbx_description
1 polymer ?
#
loop_
_entity_poly.entity_id
_entity_poly.type
_entity_poly.pdbx_seq_one_letter_code
_entity_poly.pdbx_strand_id
1 'polypeptide(L)'
;MAFYMQYSARIYNIYRKYIAPEDIIVYSIDEVLMDVTEYLHTYHMSAQELAREIIVDVLNTTGITAAAGIGTNLFCVKWRWISWPSISRRTKTGADRRTGRDAFPRRTLVTSASDGFLACG
;
A
#
# COMPACT_ATOMS: atom_id res chain seq x y z
N MET A 1 6.00 24.92 -4.71
CA MET A 1 5.53 23.81 -5.56
C MET A 1 6.61 22.77 -5.88
N ALA A 2 7.83 23.18 -6.27
CA ALA A 2 8.90 22.25 -6.65
C ALA A 2 9.27 21.18 -5.60
N PHE A 3 9.16 21.51 -4.31
CA PHE A 3 9.45 20.57 -3.22
C PHE A 3 8.51 19.35 -3.23
N TYR A 4 7.20 19.54 -3.44
CA TYR A 4 6.24 18.43 -3.50
C TYR A 4 6.48 17.52 -4.71
N MET A 5 6.84 18.10 -5.85
CA MET A 5 7.18 17.32 -7.05
C MET A 5 8.40 16.43 -6.83
N GLN A 6 9.40 16.91 -6.08
CA GLN A 6 10.58 16.10 -5.75
C GLN A 6 10.23 14.91 -4.85
N TYR A 7 9.34 15.10 -3.87
CA TYR A 7 8.89 14.00 -3.00
C TYR A 7 8.01 13.00 -3.74
N SER A 8 7.08 13.47 -4.57
CA SER A 8 6.25 12.60 -5.41
C SER A 8 7.10 11.76 -6.35
N ALA A 9 8.10 12.36 -7.01
CA ALA A 9 9.03 11.62 -7.86
C ALA A 9 9.84 10.56 -7.07
N ARG A 10 10.24 10.86 -5.83
CA ARG A 10 10.91 9.88 -4.96
C ARG A 10 9.99 8.72 -4.60
N ILE A 11 8.75 8.99 -4.23
CA ILE A 11 7.76 7.95 -3.90
C ILE A 11 7.45 7.09 -5.13
N TYR A 12 7.26 7.72 -6.30
CA TYR A 12 7.04 7.02 -7.55
C TYR A 12 8.19 6.09 -7.93
N ASN A 13 9.44 6.51 -7.69
CA ASN A 13 10.62 5.65 -7.90
C ASN A 13 10.64 4.43 -6.98
N ILE A 14 10.03 4.50 -5.80
CA ILE A 14 9.89 3.34 -4.90
C ILE A 14 8.89 2.34 -5.50
N TYR A 15 7.72 2.80 -5.95
CA TYR A 15 6.73 1.93 -6.61
C TYR A 15 7.30 1.22 -7.83
N ARG A 16 8.11 1.91 -8.62
CA ARG A 16 8.78 1.37 -9.81
C ARG A 16 9.76 0.22 -9.53
N LYS A 17 10.20 0.03 -8.27
CA LYS A 17 11.02 -1.14 -7.89
C LYS A 17 10.20 -2.44 -7.87
N TYR A 18 8.89 -2.34 -7.61
CA TYR A 18 8.00 -3.47 -7.39
C TYR A 18 7.13 -3.75 -8.60
N ILE A 19 6.64 -2.70 -9.25
CA ILE A 19 5.61 -2.77 -10.28
C ILE A 19 6.10 -2.01 -11.51
N ALA A 20 5.85 -2.57 -12.69
CA ALA A 20 6.22 -1.94 -13.95
C ALA A 20 5.34 -0.68 -14.18
N PRO A 21 5.88 0.39 -14.77
CA PRO A 21 5.16 1.66 -14.89
C PRO A 21 3.87 1.55 -15.72
N GLU A 22 3.72 0.53 -16.55
CA GLU A 22 2.54 0.26 -17.37
C GLU A 22 1.32 -0.13 -16.50
N ASP A 23 1.56 -0.79 -15.36
CA ASP A 23 0.52 -1.25 -14.43
C ASP A 23 0.22 -0.22 -13.33
N ILE A 24 0.84 0.95 -13.42
CA ILE A 24 0.71 2.04 -12.46
C ILE A 24 -0.15 3.16 -13.06
N ILE A 25 -1.36 3.32 -12.54
CA ILE A 25 -2.29 4.38 -12.89
C ILE A 25 -2.17 5.50 -11.85
N VAL A 26 -1.59 6.63 -12.25
CA VAL A 26 -1.45 7.82 -11.39
C VAL A 26 -2.77 8.61 -11.39
N TYR A 27 -3.37 8.82 -10.22
CA TYR A 27 -4.60 9.61 -10.04
C TYR A 27 -4.30 11.04 -9.60
N SER A 28 -3.34 11.19 -8.70
CA SER A 28 -2.82 12.48 -8.24
C SER A 28 -1.34 12.36 -7.86
N ILE A 29 -0.77 13.45 -7.34
CA ILE A 29 0.64 13.54 -6.94
C ILE A 29 0.99 12.52 -5.83
N ASP A 30 0.01 12.20 -4.99
CA ASP A 30 0.09 11.31 -3.85
C ASP A 30 -0.70 10.01 -4.06
N GLU A 31 -1.76 10.00 -4.87
CA GLU A 31 -2.61 8.82 -5.06
C GLU A 31 -2.27 8.05 -6.34
N VAL A 32 -1.97 6.78 -6.17
CA VAL A 32 -1.64 5.86 -7.26
C VAL A 32 -2.45 4.58 -7.10
N LEU A 33 -3.05 4.11 -8.20
CA LEU A 33 -3.61 2.77 -8.30
C LEU A 33 -2.65 1.89 -9.08
N MET A 34 -2.47 0.66 -8.62
CA MET A 34 -1.55 -0.29 -9.21
C MET A 34 -2.28 -1.62 -9.39
N ASP A 35 -2.11 -2.24 -10.55
CA ASP A 35 -2.47 -3.65 -10.74
C ASP A 35 -1.32 -4.52 -10.25
N VAL A 36 -1.60 -5.35 -9.25
CA VAL A 36 -0.65 -6.26 -8.62
C VAL A 36 -0.93 -7.72 -8.94
N THR A 37 -1.96 -8.03 -9.74
CA THR A 37 -2.47 -9.40 -9.95
C THR A 37 -1.37 -10.38 -10.36
N GLU A 38 -0.57 -10.06 -11.36
CA GLU A 38 0.52 -10.93 -11.85
C GLU A 38 1.74 -10.94 -10.91
N TYR A 39 1.96 -9.83 -10.19
CA TYR A 39 3.07 -9.67 -9.27
C TYR A 39 2.88 -10.52 -8.01
N LEU A 40 1.65 -10.71 -7.54
CA LEU A 40 1.36 -11.57 -6.39
C LEU A 40 1.78 -13.03 -6.66
N HIS A 41 1.55 -13.50 -7.88
CA HIS A 41 1.97 -14.84 -8.28
C HIS A 41 3.50 -14.94 -8.36
N THR A 42 4.17 -13.92 -8.89
CA THR A 42 5.63 -13.89 -9.05
C THR A 42 6.38 -13.81 -7.71
N TYR A 43 5.89 -12.99 -6.78
CA TYR A 43 6.49 -12.85 -5.45
C TYR A 43 6.07 -13.93 -4.47
N HIS A 44 5.06 -14.76 -4.81
CA HIS A 44 4.45 -15.75 -3.91
C HIS A 44 4.00 -15.14 -2.57
N MET A 45 3.49 -13.90 -2.62
CA MET A 45 3.05 -13.14 -1.45
C MET A 45 1.56 -12.83 -1.55
N SER A 46 0.92 -12.64 -0.40
CA SER A 46 -0.43 -12.07 -0.36
C SER A 46 -0.42 -10.58 -0.70
N ALA A 47 -1.53 -10.06 -1.21
CA ALA A 47 -1.69 -8.63 -1.50
C ALA A 47 -1.43 -7.74 -0.27
N GLN A 48 -1.74 -8.25 0.93
CA GLN A 48 -1.50 -7.56 2.19
C GLN A 48 -0.01 -7.48 2.54
N GLU A 49 0.76 -8.53 2.28
CA GLU A 49 2.21 -8.56 2.52
C GLU A 49 2.92 -7.62 1.54
N LEU A 50 2.57 -7.68 0.25
CA LEU A 50 3.13 -6.77 -0.75
C LEU A 50 2.82 -5.31 -0.40
N ALA A 51 1.58 -5.00 -0.03
CA ALA A 51 1.20 -3.66 0.42
C ALA A 51 2.01 -3.19 1.64
N ARG A 52 2.23 -4.09 2.59
CA ARG A 52 2.99 -3.79 3.81
C ARG A 52 4.46 -3.49 3.49
N GLU A 53 5.09 -4.28 2.64
CA GLU A 53 6.48 -4.07 2.22
C GLU A 53 6.63 -2.71 1.54
N ILE A 54 5.75 -2.37 0.60
CA ILE A 54 5.77 -1.08 -0.09
C ILE A 54 5.62 0.09 0.90
N ILE A 55 4.67 0.01 1.85
CA ILE A 55 4.46 1.07 2.86
C ILE A 55 5.69 1.23 3.75
N VAL A 56 6.32 0.13 4.15
CA VAL A 56 7.53 0.15 4.98
C VAL A 56 8.71 0.74 4.20
N ASP A 57 8.88 0.41 2.92
CA ASP A 57 9.95 1.01 2.10
C ASP A 57 9.73 2.51 1.88
N VAL A 58 8.49 2.95 1.65
CA VAL A 58 8.14 4.37 1.57
C VAL A 58 8.44 5.09 2.88
N LEU A 59 8.07 4.51 4.02
CA LEU A 59 8.34 5.08 5.34
C LEU A 59 9.84 5.18 5.62
N ASN A 60 10.61 4.16 5.29
CA ASN A 60 12.07 4.14 5.50
C ASN A 60 12.80 5.13 4.59
N THR A 61 12.36 5.25 3.34
CA THR A 61 13.04 6.09 2.34
C THR A 61 12.68 7.57 2.49
N THR A 62 11.42 7.88 2.78
CA THR A 62 10.91 9.26 2.74
C THR A 62 10.54 9.81 4.11
N GLY A 63 10.36 8.96 5.12
CA GLY A 63 9.81 9.34 6.43
C GLY A 63 8.30 9.62 6.40
N ILE A 64 7.64 9.45 5.25
CA ILE A 64 6.21 9.69 5.06
C ILE A 64 5.46 8.37 5.25
N THR A 65 4.36 8.44 5.99
CA THR A 65 3.49 7.28 6.21
C THR A 65 2.46 7.21 5.09
N ALA A 66 2.56 6.23 4.19
CA ALA A 66 1.58 5.97 3.13
C ALA A 66 0.54 4.93 3.57
N ALA A 67 -0.70 5.05 3.14
CA ALA A 67 -1.81 4.14 3.37
C ALA A 67 -2.18 3.40 2.08
N ALA A 68 -2.36 2.08 2.17
CA ALA A 68 -2.82 1.28 1.05
C ALA A 68 -4.21 0.65 1.27
N GLY A 69 -4.98 0.55 0.19
CA GLY A 69 -6.24 -0.18 0.10
C GLY A 69 -6.17 -1.27 -0.96
N ILE A 70 -6.74 -2.45 -0.69
CA ILE A 70 -6.70 -3.61 -1.58
C ILE A 70 -8.12 -3.94 -2.04
N GLY A 71 -8.30 -4.37 -3.29
CA GLY A 71 -9.60 -4.83 -3.77
C GLY A 71 -9.53 -5.47 -5.15
N THR A 72 -10.67 -6.00 -5.60
CA THR A 72 -10.81 -6.72 -6.88
C THR A 72 -11.05 -5.79 -8.08
N ASN A 73 -11.39 -4.52 -7.83
CA ASN A 73 -11.66 -3.51 -8.85
C ASN A 73 -11.23 -2.13 -8.32
N LEU A 74 -10.74 -1.27 -9.21
CA LEU A 74 -10.37 0.14 -8.97
C LEU A 74 -11.40 0.89 -8.12
N PHE A 75 -12.70 0.71 -8.39
CA PHE A 75 -13.75 1.37 -7.61
C PHE A 75 -13.79 0.88 -6.15
N CYS A 76 -13.76 -0.44 -5.93
CA CYS A 76 -13.78 -1.05 -4.60
C CYS A 76 -12.54 -0.65 -3.79
N VAL A 77 -11.40 -0.58 -4.45
CA VAL A 77 -10.13 -0.15 -3.86
C VAL A 77 -10.23 1.28 -3.33
N LYS A 78 -10.71 2.22 -4.13
CA LYS A 78 -10.86 3.62 -3.71
C LYS A 78 -11.85 3.76 -2.56
N TRP A 79 -13.01 3.08 -2.62
CA TRP A 79 -13.99 3.10 -1.53
C TRP A 79 -13.45 2.49 -0.25
N ARG A 80 -12.69 1.39 -0.34
CA ARG A 80 -12.06 0.77 0.83
C ARG A 80 -10.96 1.65 1.42
N TRP A 81 -10.20 2.36 0.59
CA TRP A 81 -9.22 3.35 1.06
C TRP A 81 -9.88 4.53 1.80
N ILE A 82 -10.99 5.06 1.28
CA ILE A 82 -11.74 6.16 1.92
C ILE A 82 -12.39 5.72 3.24
N SER A 83 -12.96 4.52 3.29
CA SER A 83 -13.82 4.05 4.40
C SER A 83 -13.09 3.30 5.52
N TRP A 84 -11.90 2.76 5.28
CA TRP A 84 -11.20 1.89 6.23
C TRP A 84 -10.22 2.64 7.15
N PRO A 85 -10.03 2.22 8.43
CA PRO A 85 -8.95 2.75 9.25
C PRO A 85 -7.60 2.34 8.65
N SER A 86 -6.92 3.30 8.04
CA SER A 86 -5.62 3.20 7.35
C SER A 86 -4.69 2.12 7.93
N ILE A 87 -4.29 1.15 7.11
CA ILE A 87 -3.28 0.11 7.43
C ILE A 87 -1.99 0.72 8.03
N SER A 88 -1.71 1.97 7.68
CA SER A 88 -0.51 2.71 8.01
C SER A 88 -0.54 3.50 9.30
N ARG A 89 -1.72 3.76 9.90
CA ARG A 89 -1.81 4.52 11.18
C ARG A 89 -1.22 3.77 12.38
N ARG A 90 -0.83 2.51 12.23
CA ARG A 90 -0.28 1.64 13.29
C ARG A 90 1.22 1.35 13.15
N THR A 91 1.94 1.95 12.19
CA THR A 91 3.37 1.70 11.97
C THR A 91 4.30 2.47 12.90
N LYS A 92 3.77 3.34 13.79
CA LYS A 92 4.59 3.84 14.91
C LYS A 92 5.08 2.62 15.67
N THR A 93 6.38 2.36 15.60
CA THR A 93 7.13 1.38 16.39
C THR A 93 6.94 1.70 17.87
N GLY A 94 5.80 1.28 18.39
CA GLY A 94 5.45 1.15 19.77
C GLY A 94 4.72 -0.15 19.81
N ALA A 95 5.44 -1.24 20.07
CA ALA A 95 4.81 -2.47 20.54
C ALA A 95 3.78 -2.05 21.60
N ASP A 96 2.52 -2.40 21.39
CA ASP A 96 1.54 -2.30 22.45
C ASP A 96 2.04 -3.20 23.59
N ARG A 97 2.68 -2.60 24.59
CA ARG A 97 3.30 -3.31 25.73
C ARG A 97 2.27 -4.12 26.53
N ARG A 98 0.98 -3.98 26.23
CA ARG A 98 -0.11 -4.70 26.92
C ARG A 98 -0.47 -6.05 26.29
N THR A 99 -0.14 -6.31 25.02
CA THR A 99 -0.69 -7.51 24.34
C THR A 99 0.30 -8.42 23.64
N GLY A 100 1.55 -8.04 23.42
CA GLY A 100 2.58 -8.93 22.84
C GLY A 100 2.21 -9.54 21.48
N ARG A 101 1.22 -8.97 20.79
CA ARG A 101 0.76 -9.35 19.46
C ARG A 101 1.07 -8.21 18.51
N ASP A 102 1.45 -8.54 17.29
CA ASP A 102 1.58 -7.56 16.21
C ASP A 102 0.32 -6.68 16.17
N ALA A 103 0.49 -5.36 16.03
CA ALA A 103 -0.60 -4.37 16.04
C ALA A 103 -1.63 -4.55 14.90
N PHE A 104 -1.44 -5.54 14.04
CA PHE A 104 -2.35 -5.92 12.98
C PHE A 104 -3.37 -6.96 13.48
N PRO A 105 -4.68 -6.66 13.41
CA PRO A 105 -5.68 -7.65 13.76
C PRO A 105 -5.68 -8.74 12.69
N ARG A 106 -5.53 -10.01 13.10
CA ARG A 106 -5.86 -11.20 12.29
C ARG A 106 -7.37 -11.34 12.07
N ARG A 107 -8.11 -10.23 11.91
CA ARG A 107 -9.51 -10.30 11.46
C ARG A 107 -9.43 -10.50 9.96
N THR A 108 -9.79 -11.69 9.53
CA THR A 108 -9.98 -12.14 8.15
C THR A 108 -10.68 -11.05 7.33
N LEU A 109 -9.87 -10.18 6.75
CA LEU A 109 -10.24 -9.51 5.52
C LEU A 109 -10.43 -10.64 4.52
N VAL A 110 -11.60 -10.71 3.90
CA VAL A 110 -11.88 -11.68 2.85
C VAL A 110 -10.93 -11.36 1.69
N THR A 111 -9.73 -11.94 1.74
CA THR A 111 -8.82 -12.00 0.60
C THR A 111 -9.29 -13.19 -0.22
N SER A 112 -10.31 -12.99 -1.04
CA SER A 112 -10.51 -13.92 -2.16
C SER A 112 -9.26 -13.84 -3.03
N ALA A 113 -8.84 -14.97 -3.62
CA ALA A 113 -7.64 -15.12 -4.43
C ALA A 113 -7.56 -14.20 -5.69
N SER A 114 -8.48 -13.24 -5.83
CA SER A 114 -8.67 -12.31 -6.94
C SER A 114 -8.42 -10.83 -6.56
N ASP A 115 -7.83 -10.55 -5.40
CA ASP A 115 -7.52 -9.19 -4.94
C ASP A 115 -6.32 -8.61 -5.69
N GLY A 116 -6.57 -8.17 -6.93
CA GLY A 116 -5.55 -7.76 -7.90
C GLY A 116 -5.17 -6.28 -7.91
N PHE A 117 -5.89 -5.40 -7.21
CA PHE A 117 -5.63 -3.95 -7.27
C PHE A 117 -5.26 -3.36 -5.92
N LEU A 118 -4.29 -2.43 -5.96
CA LEU A 118 -3.75 -1.73 -4.81
C LEU A 118 -3.81 -0.21 -5.01
N ALA A 119 -4.49 0.52 -4.13
CA ALA A 119 -4.35 1.97 -3.99
C ALA A 119 -3.27 2.27 -2.99
N CYS A 120 -2.43 3.28 -3.24
CA CYS A 120 -1.48 3.81 -2.27
C CYS A 120 -1.51 5.34 -2.29
N GLY A 121 -1.55 5.97 -1.10
CA GLY A 121 -1.59 7.43 -0.91
C GLY A 121 -1.05 7.87 0.44
#